data_AF-A0A957R1V1-F1
#
_entry.id   AF-A0A957R1V1-F1
#
_cell.length_a   1.000
_cell.length_b   1.000
_cell.length_c   1.000
_cell.angle_alpha   90.00
_cell.angle_beta   90.00
_cell.angle_gamma   90.00
#
_symmetry.space_group_name_H-M   'P 1'
#
loop_
_entity.id
_entity.type
_entity.pdbx_description
1 polymer ?
#
loop_
_entity_poly.entity_id
_entity_poly.type
_entity_poly.pdbx_seq_one_letter_code
_entity_poly.pdbx_strand_id
1 'polypeptide(L)'
;MSRQRELPSLWVLGLISLTTLFGLQLLRAFFPLTLYVLGAKVGLSTPILGVVSLLIFLTAFLATLWGRWLGTTTVLLGSAAGVGLIRLVLQLWPGDSVISYGLGAAGILLLIVYLPAQAATIRSPQGGWQFALGIAVAGLFDVLLKGMNGGVDLSWTSGWPGLVLLGLLWLGQLYCWWQVRQERPAGGAIHHPWPWLGLGPFFFMYFLVWQNDGRLNTLSGWAAPVTFLWLTIMMLLGLA
;
A
#
# COMPACT_ATOMS: atom_id res chain seq x y z
N MET A 1 29.47 8.87 -24.31
CA MET A 1 28.21 8.54 -23.62
C MET A 1 28.46 7.36 -22.70
N SER A 2 28.94 7.63 -21.49
CA SER A 2 29.12 6.59 -20.46
C SER A 2 27.76 6.09 -20.03
N ARG A 3 27.50 4.78 -20.17
CA ARG A 3 26.41 4.09 -19.46
C ARG A 3 26.74 4.20 -17.97
N GLN A 4 26.26 5.25 -17.31
CA GLN A 4 26.13 5.22 -15.87
C GLN A 4 25.20 4.04 -15.57
N ARG A 5 25.76 2.98 -14.99
CA ARG A 5 24.96 2.01 -14.25
C ARG A 5 24.33 2.83 -13.12
N GLU A 6 23.11 3.28 -13.32
CA GLU A 6 22.28 3.77 -12.24
C GLU A 6 22.09 2.57 -11.30
N LEU A 7 22.97 2.47 -10.30
CA LEU A 7 22.72 1.58 -9.18
C LEU A 7 21.33 1.95 -8.64
N PRO A 8 20.50 0.97 -8.26
CA PRO A 8 19.19 1.24 -7.71
C PRO A 8 19.31 2.27 -6.59
N SER A 9 18.67 3.43 -6.74
CA SER A 9 18.59 4.36 -5.62
C SER A 9 17.78 3.66 -4.54
N LEU A 10 18.45 3.28 -3.44
CA LEU A 10 17.84 2.63 -2.28
C LEU A 10 16.63 3.43 -1.77
N TRP A 11 16.63 4.74 -2.01
CA TRP A 11 15.55 5.65 -1.68
C TRP A 11 14.29 5.43 -2.50
N VAL A 12 14.42 5.13 -3.81
CA VAL A 12 13.28 4.77 -4.67
C VAL A 12 12.68 3.46 -4.19
N LEU A 13 13.53 2.45 -3.93
CA LEU A 13 13.07 1.17 -3.37
C LEU A 13 12.33 1.40 -2.04
N GLY A 14 12.95 2.15 -1.11
CA GLY A 14 12.37 2.47 0.19
C GLY A 14 11.04 3.20 0.08
N LEU A 15 10.93 4.16 -0.84
CA LEU A 15 9.68 4.89 -1.09
C LEU A 15 8.58 3.97 -1.61
N ILE A 16 8.88 3.10 -2.58
CA ILE A 16 7.94 2.11 -3.11
C ILE A 16 7.50 1.16 -2.01
N SER A 17 8.43 0.60 -1.25
CA SER A 17 8.15 -0.36 -0.20
C SER A 17 7.28 0.25 0.90
N LEU A 18 7.65 1.41 1.43
CA LEU A 18 6.93 2.03 2.55
C LEU A 18 5.56 2.59 2.13
N THR A 19 5.46 3.20 0.95
CA THR A 19 4.18 3.71 0.44
C THR A 19 3.22 2.54 0.16
N THR A 20 3.73 1.46 -0.45
CA THR A 20 2.93 0.26 -0.69
C THR A 20 2.51 -0.36 0.64
N LEU A 21 3.41 -0.52 1.60
CA LEU A 21 3.12 -1.05 2.94
C LEU A 21 1.98 -0.29 3.63
N PHE A 22 2.02 1.04 3.63
CA PHE A 22 0.93 1.85 4.18
C PHE A 22 -0.36 1.69 3.39
N GLY A 23 -0.26 1.60 2.06
CA GLY A 23 -1.39 1.25 1.22
C GLY A 23 -2.03 -0.10 1.55
N LEU A 24 -1.21 -1.13 1.79
CA LEU A 24 -1.65 -2.46 2.19
C LEU A 24 -2.41 -2.43 3.52
N GLN A 25 -1.90 -1.68 4.51
CA GLN A 25 -2.55 -1.49 5.80
C GLN A 25 -3.87 -0.71 5.67
N LEU A 26 -3.89 0.34 4.85
CA LEU A 26 -5.10 1.11 4.56
C LEU A 26 -6.16 0.22 3.89
N LEU A 27 -5.76 -0.66 2.98
CA LEU A 27 -6.69 -1.53 2.27
C LEU A 27 -7.37 -2.51 3.22
N ARG A 28 -6.60 -3.02 4.17
CA ARG A 28 -7.09 -3.92 5.21
C ARG A 28 -8.02 -3.25 6.21
N ALA A 29 -7.81 -1.95 6.49
CA ALA A 29 -8.75 -1.17 7.30
C ALA A 29 -10.02 -0.80 6.50
N PHE A 30 -9.85 -0.47 5.22
CA PHE A 30 -10.92 0.00 4.34
C PHE A 30 -12.03 -1.04 4.13
N PHE A 31 -11.69 -2.32 3.90
CA PHE A 31 -12.71 -3.34 3.64
C PHE A 31 -13.68 -3.57 4.82
N PRO A 32 -13.21 -3.83 6.06
CA PRO A 32 -14.08 -3.91 7.23
C PRO A 32 -14.89 -2.64 7.46
N LEU A 33 -14.27 -1.45 7.29
CA LEU A 33 -14.97 -0.17 7.44
C LEU A 33 -16.07 0.01 6.39
N THR A 34 -15.86 -0.45 5.16
CA THR A 34 -16.88 -0.42 4.11
C THR A 34 -18.09 -1.27 4.51
N LEU A 35 -17.85 -2.52 4.95
CA LEU A 35 -18.93 -3.42 5.38
C LEU A 35 -19.66 -2.88 6.62
N TYR A 36 -18.91 -2.32 7.58
CA TYR A 36 -19.49 -1.80 8.81
C TYR A 36 -20.26 -0.50 8.60
N VAL A 37 -19.66 0.50 7.95
CA VAL A 37 -20.28 1.82 7.77
C VAL A 37 -21.38 1.76 6.72
N LEU A 38 -21.08 1.26 5.53
CA LEU A 38 -22.07 1.26 4.45
C LEU A 38 -23.04 0.09 4.56
N GLY A 39 -22.57 -1.08 4.96
CA GLY A 39 -23.44 -2.25 5.15
C GLY A 39 -24.24 -2.16 6.44
N ALA A 40 -23.58 -2.18 7.60
CA ALA A 40 -24.29 -2.29 8.88
C ALA A 40 -24.95 -0.98 9.36
N LYS A 41 -24.30 0.18 9.21
CA LYS A 41 -24.88 1.47 9.65
C LYS A 41 -25.87 2.06 8.64
N VAL A 42 -25.52 2.07 7.36
CA VAL A 42 -26.38 2.65 6.30
C VAL A 42 -27.40 1.64 5.76
N GLY A 43 -27.14 0.33 5.86
CA GLY A 43 -28.05 -0.71 5.38
C GLY A 43 -27.90 -1.04 3.90
N LEU A 44 -26.78 -0.71 3.26
CA LEU A 44 -26.56 -1.05 1.84
C LEU A 44 -26.35 -2.55 1.65
N SER A 45 -26.94 -3.09 0.58
CA SER A 45 -26.78 -4.51 0.23
C SER A 45 -25.39 -4.82 -0.33
N THR A 46 -24.93 -6.07 -0.15
CA THR A 46 -23.60 -6.53 -0.59
C THR A 46 -23.29 -6.23 -2.06
N PRO A 47 -24.21 -6.40 -3.04
CA PRO A 47 -23.93 -6.04 -4.43
C PRO A 47 -23.62 -4.54 -4.60
N ILE A 48 -24.32 -3.67 -3.88
CA ILE A 48 -24.09 -2.22 -3.91
C ILE A 48 -22.73 -1.88 -3.30
N LEU A 49 -22.33 -2.53 -2.21
CA LEU A 49 -21.00 -2.37 -1.62
C LEU A 49 -19.89 -2.76 -2.61
N GLY A 50 -20.10 -3.82 -3.40
CA GLY A 50 -19.19 -4.21 -4.47
C GLY A 50 -19.07 -3.12 -5.54
N VAL A 51 -20.19 -2.54 -5.97
CA VAL A 51 -20.21 -1.43 -6.94
C VAL A 51 -19.50 -0.19 -6.40
N VAL A 52 -19.76 0.21 -5.15
CA VAL A 52 -19.07 1.34 -4.51
C VAL A 52 -17.56 1.11 -4.46
N SER A 53 -17.15 -0.11 -4.06
CA SER A 53 -15.74 -0.47 -4.04
C SER A 53 -15.12 -0.38 -5.43
N LEU A 54 -15.80 -0.91 -6.45
CA LEU A 54 -15.36 -0.84 -7.84
C LEU A 54 -15.20 0.61 -8.30
N LEU A 55 -16.15 1.50 -7.99
CA LEU A 55 -16.08 2.92 -8.32
C LEU A 55 -14.85 3.60 -7.69
N ILE A 56 -14.50 3.24 -6.45
CA ILE A 56 -13.29 3.73 -5.79
C ILE A 56 -12.04 3.23 -6.53
N PHE A 57 -12.02 1.97 -6.98
CA PHE A 57 -10.89 1.45 -7.77
C PHE A 57 -10.78 2.05 -9.18
N LEU A 58 -11.91 2.41 -9.79
CA LEU A 58 -11.95 3.09 -11.10
C LEU A 58 -11.33 4.49 -11.07
N THR A 59 -11.12 5.07 -9.89
CA THR A 59 -10.38 6.34 -9.78
C THR A 59 -8.91 6.21 -10.19
N ALA A 60 -8.38 4.99 -10.39
CA ALA A 60 -7.09 4.77 -11.06
C ALA A 60 -6.98 5.51 -12.40
N PHE A 61 -8.09 5.63 -13.13
CA PHE A 61 -8.12 6.38 -14.39
C PHE A 61 -7.86 7.89 -14.19
N LEU A 62 -8.21 8.44 -13.02
CA LEU A 62 -7.93 9.83 -12.67
C LEU A 62 -6.43 10.08 -12.50
N ALA A 63 -5.61 9.06 -12.22
CA ALA A 63 -4.16 9.22 -12.12
C ALA A 63 -3.56 9.82 -13.40
N THR A 64 -4.07 9.39 -14.56
CA THR A 64 -3.65 9.93 -15.86
C THR A 64 -4.04 11.40 -16.00
N LEU A 65 -5.26 11.75 -15.59
CA LEU A 65 -5.75 13.13 -15.64
C LEU A 65 -4.93 14.05 -14.73
N TRP A 66 -4.71 13.62 -13.48
CA TRP A 66 -3.91 14.37 -12.52
C TRP A 66 -2.45 14.48 -12.96
N GLY A 67 -1.88 13.43 -13.56
CA GLY A 67 -0.54 13.46 -14.13
C GLY A 67 -0.39 14.50 -15.23
N ARG A 68 -1.43 14.71 -16.05
CA ARG A 68 -1.44 15.75 -17.10
C ARG A 68 -1.55 17.16 -16.53
N TRP A 69 -2.29 17.35 -15.44
CA TRP A 69 -2.53 18.69 -14.87
C TRP A 69 -1.43 19.15 -13.91
N LEU A 70 -0.96 18.25 -13.04
CA LEU A 70 -0.01 18.57 -11.97
C LEU A 70 1.43 18.13 -12.29
N GLY A 71 1.60 17.28 -13.31
CA GLY A 71 2.86 16.61 -13.62
C GLY A 71 3.05 15.31 -12.83
N THR A 72 3.61 14.28 -13.47
CA THR A 72 3.82 12.95 -12.90
C THR A 72 4.61 12.98 -11.59
N THR A 73 5.65 13.81 -11.50
CA THR A 73 6.49 13.93 -10.29
C THR A 73 5.71 14.49 -9.10
N THR A 74 4.87 15.51 -9.33
CA THR A 74 4.02 16.10 -8.29
C THR A 74 2.99 15.09 -7.81
N VAL A 75 2.37 14.36 -8.74
CA VAL A 75 1.41 13.32 -8.41
C VAL A 75 2.06 12.22 -7.59
N LEU A 76 3.20 11.67 -8.04
CA LEU A 76 3.95 10.62 -7.35
C LEU A 76 4.32 11.02 -5.92
N LEU A 77 4.96 12.18 -5.76
CA LEU A 77 5.43 12.65 -4.46
C LEU A 77 4.25 13.04 -3.55
N GLY A 78 3.23 13.69 -4.11
CA GLY A 78 2.04 14.09 -3.37
C GLY A 78 1.25 12.88 -2.87
N SER A 79 1.03 11.89 -3.72
CA SER A 79 0.32 10.67 -3.36
C SER A 79 1.10 9.84 -2.34
N ALA A 80 2.43 9.71 -2.48
CA ALA A 80 3.25 8.98 -1.53
C ALA A 80 3.18 9.59 -0.12
N ALA A 81 3.40 10.91 -0.02
CA ALA A 81 3.31 11.63 1.24
C ALA A 81 1.91 11.56 1.84
N GLY A 82 0.87 11.70 1.02
CA GLY A 82 -0.52 11.65 1.48
C GLY A 82 -0.95 10.27 1.99
N VAL A 83 -0.51 9.17 1.35
CA VAL A 83 -0.74 7.80 1.86
C VAL A 83 -0.18 7.63 3.27
N GLY A 84 1.07 8.05 3.48
CA GLY A 84 1.71 7.98 4.80
C GLY A 84 1.02 8.84 5.84
N LEU A 85 0.68 10.08 5.47
CA LEU A 85 -0.01 11.01 6.36
C LEU A 85 -1.39 10.49 6.77
N ILE A 86 -2.20 10.01 5.82
CA ILE A 86 -3.52 9.44 6.11
C ILE A 86 -3.38 8.25 7.04
N ARG A 87 -2.40 7.38 6.81
CA ARG A 87 -2.17 6.22 7.68
C ARG A 87 -1.81 6.62 9.11
N LEU A 88 -0.98 7.65 9.27
CA LEU A 88 -0.64 8.22 10.59
C LEU A 88 -1.85 8.85 11.27
N VAL A 89 -2.64 9.66 10.54
CA VAL A 89 -3.86 10.28 11.05
C VAL A 89 -4.86 9.22 11.50
N LEU A 90 -5.08 8.15 10.72
CA LEU A 90 -5.96 7.05 11.10
C LEU A 90 -5.53 6.34 12.38
N GLN A 91 -4.22 6.22 12.63
CA GLN A 91 -3.73 5.61 13.87
C GLN A 91 -3.99 6.51 15.10
N LEU A 92 -3.89 7.83 14.90
CA LEU A 92 -4.10 8.83 15.95
C LEU A 92 -5.58 9.17 16.16
N TRP A 93 -6.47 8.75 15.26
CA TRP A 93 -7.87 9.12 15.27
C TRP A 93 -8.70 8.14 16.11
N PRO A 94 -9.20 8.54 17.30
CA PRO A 94 -10.08 7.69 18.11
C PRO A 94 -11.57 7.86 17.74
N GLY A 95 -11.88 8.69 16.74
CA GLY A 95 -13.24 9.18 16.49
C GLY A 95 -14.13 8.23 15.68
N ASP A 96 -15.14 8.81 15.01
CA ASP A 96 -16.17 8.05 14.31
C ASP A 96 -15.61 7.21 13.15
N SER A 97 -16.07 5.96 13.09
CA SER A 97 -15.96 5.04 11.95
C SER A 97 -16.27 5.65 10.58
N VAL A 98 -17.20 6.62 10.47
CA VAL A 98 -17.53 7.27 9.19
C VAL A 98 -16.35 8.11 8.69
N ILE A 99 -15.68 8.82 9.60
CA ILE A 99 -14.48 9.61 9.28
C ILE A 99 -13.32 8.65 8.96
N SER A 100 -13.15 7.57 9.73
CA SER A 100 -12.15 6.55 9.43
C SER A 100 -12.38 5.89 8.07
N TYR A 101 -13.64 5.66 7.68
CA TYR A 101 -13.99 5.17 6.35
C TYR A 101 -13.61 6.17 5.26
N GLY A 102 -13.96 7.46 5.43
CA GLY A 102 -13.59 8.52 4.49
C GLY A 102 -12.07 8.67 4.32
N LEU A 103 -11.33 8.64 5.42
CA LEU A 103 -9.86 8.66 5.41
C LEU A 103 -9.28 7.41 4.74
N GLY A 104 -9.82 6.22 5.06
CA GLY A 104 -9.43 4.97 4.42
C GLY A 104 -9.64 5.02 2.91
N ALA A 105 -10.81 5.47 2.46
CA ALA A 105 -11.12 5.66 1.05
C ALA A 105 -10.13 6.64 0.39
N ALA A 106 -9.89 7.80 0.99
CA ALA A 106 -8.92 8.78 0.49
C ALA A 106 -7.50 8.21 0.39
N GLY A 107 -7.06 7.43 1.39
CA GLY A 107 -5.77 6.76 1.39
C GLY A 107 -5.65 5.73 0.25
N ILE A 108 -6.71 4.98 -0.01
CA ILE A 108 -6.77 4.04 -1.14
C ILE A 108 -6.74 4.76 -2.48
N LEU A 109 -7.46 5.88 -2.63
CA LEU A 109 -7.40 6.71 -3.83
C LEU A 109 -5.96 7.16 -4.11
N LEU A 110 -5.25 7.66 -3.09
CA LEU A 110 -3.86 8.08 -3.23
C LEU A 110 -2.93 6.91 -3.57
N LEU A 111 -3.10 5.74 -2.96
CA LEU A 111 -2.32 4.55 -3.30
C LEU A 111 -2.52 4.14 -4.76
N ILE A 112 -3.78 4.10 -5.19
CA ILE A 112 -4.17 3.74 -6.55
C ILE A 112 -3.61 4.70 -7.59
N VAL A 113 -3.46 5.98 -7.24
CA VAL A 113 -2.81 6.99 -8.08
C VAL A 113 -1.29 6.89 -8.03
N TYR A 114 -0.72 6.57 -6.86
CA TYR A 114 0.72 6.46 -6.66
C TYR A 114 1.35 5.38 -7.54
N LEU A 115 0.77 4.18 -7.56
CA LEU A 115 1.33 3.03 -8.28
C LEU A 115 1.53 3.27 -9.80
N PRO A 116 0.54 3.75 -10.56
CA PRO A 116 0.74 4.11 -11.97
C PRO A 116 1.67 5.30 -12.17
N ALA A 117 1.66 6.29 -11.26
CA ALA A 117 2.59 7.42 -11.33
C ALA A 117 4.05 6.97 -11.15
N GLN A 118 4.30 6.05 -10.21
CA GLN A 118 5.59 5.41 -9.99
C GLN A 118 5.98 4.53 -11.18
N ALA A 119 5.05 3.79 -11.77
CA ALA A 119 5.36 2.98 -12.94
C ALA A 119 5.71 3.85 -14.17
N ALA A 120 5.11 5.03 -14.30
CA ALA A 120 5.45 5.97 -15.36
C ALA A 120 6.87 6.55 -15.24
N THR A 121 7.55 6.41 -14.09
CA THR A 121 8.97 6.77 -13.97
C THR A 121 9.91 5.63 -14.39
N ILE A 122 9.40 4.43 -14.63
CA ILE A 122 10.21 3.28 -15.05
C ILE A 122 10.59 3.42 -16.53
N ARG A 123 11.87 3.60 -16.81
CA ARG A 123 12.40 3.72 -18.19
C ARG A 123 13.34 2.60 -18.60
N SER A 124 13.70 1.72 -17.67
CA SER A 124 14.64 0.63 -17.88
C SER A 124 14.11 -0.68 -17.26
N PRO A 125 14.54 -1.84 -17.76
CA PRO A 125 14.23 -3.13 -17.13
C PRO A 125 14.61 -3.18 -15.66
N GLN A 126 15.72 -2.51 -15.29
CA GLN A 126 16.20 -2.42 -13.92
C GLN A 126 15.24 -1.61 -13.02
N GLY A 127 14.63 -0.54 -13.54
CA GLY A 127 13.58 0.19 -12.82
C GLY A 127 12.31 -0.66 -12.64
N GLY A 128 11.99 -1.51 -13.62
CA GLY A 128 10.89 -2.48 -13.53
C GLY A 128 11.12 -3.48 -12.39
N TRP A 129 12.35 -4.00 -12.29
CA TRP A 129 12.75 -4.86 -11.18
C TRP A 129 12.65 -4.15 -9.82
N GLN A 130 13.13 -2.91 -9.71
CA GLN A 130 13.02 -2.14 -8.47
C GLN A 130 11.58 -1.92 -8.02
N PHE A 131 10.68 -1.69 -8.97
CA PHE A 131 9.27 -1.54 -8.69
C PHE A 131 8.66 -2.83 -8.14
N ALA A 132 8.91 -3.95 -8.82
CA ALA A 132 8.46 -5.27 -8.36
C ALA A 132 9.06 -5.62 -6.99
N LEU A 133 10.36 -5.39 -6.82
CA LEU A 133 11.09 -5.66 -5.58
C LEU A 133 10.56 -4.79 -4.43
N GLY A 134 10.27 -3.51 -4.67
CA GLY A 134 9.70 -2.63 -3.67
C GLY A 134 8.32 -3.10 -3.19
N ILE A 135 7.45 -3.53 -4.11
CA ILE A 135 6.15 -4.13 -3.77
C ILE A 135 6.33 -5.43 -2.97
N ALA A 136 7.27 -6.29 -3.37
CA ALA A 136 7.53 -7.55 -2.68
C ALA A 136 8.09 -7.32 -1.26
N VAL A 137 9.01 -6.37 -1.10
CA VAL A 137 9.55 -5.95 0.21
C VAL A 137 8.46 -5.33 1.09
N ALA A 138 7.51 -4.58 0.51
CA ALA A 138 6.34 -4.10 1.25
C ALA A 138 5.50 -5.26 1.81
N GLY A 139 5.29 -6.30 0.99
CA GLY A 139 4.62 -7.53 1.41
C GLY A 139 5.34 -8.23 2.56
N LEU A 140 6.67 -8.36 2.48
CA LEU A 140 7.48 -8.91 3.56
C LEU A 140 7.35 -8.10 4.85
N PHE A 141 7.47 -6.77 4.78
CA PHE A 141 7.30 -5.91 5.95
C PHE A 141 5.90 -6.03 6.54
N ASP A 142 4.86 -6.16 5.73
CA ASP A 142 3.50 -6.35 6.22
C ASP A 142 3.35 -7.66 7.02
N VAL A 143 3.93 -8.78 6.55
CA VAL A 143 3.96 -10.04 7.30
C VAL A 143 4.73 -9.89 8.61
N LEU A 144 5.92 -9.29 8.56
CA LEU A 144 6.76 -9.10 9.75
C LEU A 144 6.05 -8.26 10.80
N LEU A 145 5.43 -7.15 10.40
CA LEU A 145 4.72 -6.27 11.32
C LEU A 145 3.50 -6.95 11.96
N LYS A 146 2.73 -7.74 11.21
CA LYS A 146 1.64 -8.55 11.77
C LYS A 146 2.16 -9.60 12.74
N GLY A 147 3.18 -10.36 12.33
CA GLY A 147 3.74 -11.45 13.13
C GLY A 147 4.32 -10.96 14.46
N MET A 148 5.06 -9.85 14.43
CA MET A 148 5.57 -9.19 15.63
C MET A 148 4.47 -8.74 16.60
N ASN A 149 3.27 -8.51 16.07
CA ASN A 149 2.11 -8.03 16.81
C ASN A 149 1.09 -9.15 17.10
N GLY A 150 1.55 -10.40 17.10
CA GLY A 150 0.72 -11.56 17.43
C GLY A 150 -0.36 -11.89 16.40
N GLY A 151 -0.18 -11.48 15.14
CA GLY A 151 -1.14 -11.66 14.05
C GLY A 151 -2.19 -10.55 13.96
N VAL A 152 -2.16 -9.58 14.89
CA VAL A 152 -3.05 -8.41 14.83
C VAL A 152 -2.41 -7.33 13.96
N ASP A 153 -3.19 -6.69 13.08
CA ASP A 153 -2.64 -5.59 12.30
C ASP A 153 -2.31 -4.38 13.17
N LEU A 154 -1.25 -3.68 12.79
CA LEU A 154 -0.83 -2.45 13.44
C LEU A 154 -1.94 -1.37 13.45
N SER A 155 -2.85 -1.41 12.48
CA SER A 155 -4.01 -0.50 12.38
C SER A 155 -5.01 -0.66 13.51
N TRP A 156 -5.06 -1.83 14.15
CA TRP A 156 -6.02 -2.15 15.20
C TRP A 156 -5.39 -2.15 16.59
N THR A 157 -4.06 -2.08 16.69
CA THR A 157 -3.40 -1.96 17.99
C THR A 157 -3.42 -0.53 18.51
N SER A 158 -4.21 -0.32 19.55
CA SER A 158 -4.15 0.85 20.40
C SER A 158 -2.94 0.74 21.33
N GLY A 159 -2.01 1.69 21.26
CA GLY A 159 -0.88 1.76 22.19
C GLY A 159 0.31 2.55 21.68
N TRP A 160 1.12 3.03 22.61
CA TRP A 160 2.35 3.76 22.32
C TRP A 160 3.36 2.98 21.47
N PRO A 161 3.59 1.66 21.67
CA PRO A 161 4.56 0.93 20.85
C PRO A 161 4.20 0.92 19.36
N GLY A 162 2.92 0.69 19.03
CA GLY A 162 2.44 0.71 17.65
C GLY A 162 2.53 2.10 17.02
N LEU A 163 2.22 3.15 17.80
CA LEU A 163 2.35 4.54 17.38
C LEU A 163 3.81 4.94 17.10
N VAL A 164 4.75 4.56 17.98
CA VAL A 164 6.18 4.83 17.79
C VAL A 164 6.70 4.12 16.55
N LEU A 165 6.37 2.84 16.38
CA LEU A 165 6.78 2.07 15.20
C LEU A 165 6.22 2.69 13.91
N LEU A 166 4.93 3.05 13.91
CA LEU A 166 4.32 3.72 12.76
C LEU A 166 4.99 5.07 12.47
N GLY A 167 5.30 5.85 13.52
CA GLY A 167 6.02 7.11 13.41
C GLY A 167 7.39 6.93 12.79
N LEU A 168 8.15 5.91 13.19
CA LEU A 168 9.45 5.58 12.60
C LEU A 168 9.34 5.20 11.13
N LEU A 169 8.36 4.37 10.76
CA LEU A 169 8.11 4.00 9.37
C LEU A 169 7.71 5.22 8.52
N TRP A 170 6.89 6.11 9.08
CA TRP A 170 6.46 7.34 8.42
C TRP A 170 7.63 8.32 8.22
N LEU A 171 8.49 8.49 9.24
CA LEU A 171 9.73 9.27 9.12
C LEU A 171 10.68 8.66 8.08
N GLY A 172 10.81 7.34 8.03
CA GLY A 172 11.56 6.64 6.99
C GLY A 172 11.01 6.90 5.60
N GLN A 173 9.69 6.91 5.44
CA GLN A 173 9.03 7.24 4.17
C GLN A 173 9.29 8.69 3.78
N LEU A 174 9.15 9.64 4.72
CA LEU A 174 9.41 11.06 4.50
C LEU A 174 10.87 11.32 4.11
N TYR A 175 11.80 10.59 4.72
CA TYR A 175 13.21 10.65 4.37
C TYR A 175 13.46 10.14 2.94
N CYS A 176 12.91 8.97 2.58
CA CYS A 176 12.99 8.45 1.21
C CYS A 176 12.36 9.43 0.20
N TRP A 177 11.20 9.99 0.56
CA TRP A 177 10.51 11.00 -0.24
C TRP A 177 11.38 12.24 -0.48
N TRP A 178 12.05 12.74 0.55
CA TRP A 178 12.94 13.91 0.45
C TRP A 178 14.16 13.64 -0.43
N GLN A 179 14.73 12.44 -0.35
CA GLN A 179 15.84 12.03 -1.21
C GLN A 179 15.41 11.90 -2.67
N VAL A 180 14.32 11.17 -2.95
CA VAL A 180 13.79 11.01 -4.31
C VAL A 180 13.40 12.37 -4.91
N ARG A 181 12.86 13.29 -4.11
CA ARG A 181 12.55 14.66 -4.58
C ARG A 181 13.79 15.40 -5.07
N GLN A 182 14.94 15.24 -4.42
CA GLN A 182 16.20 15.88 -4.83
C GLN A 182 16.76 15.29 -6.12
N GLU A 183 16.57 13.99 -6.35
CA GLU A 183 16.96 13.30 -7.59
C GLU A 183 16.14 13.76 -8.82
N ARG A 184 15.05 14.52 -8.62
CA ARG A 184 14.15 15.05 -9.67
C ARG A 184 13.74 13.97 -10.67
N PRO A 185 12.89 13.00 -10.26
CA PRO A 185 12.55 11.86 -11.11
C PRO A 185 12.01 12.35 -12.45
N ALA A 186 12.58 11.83 -13.53
CA ALA A 186 12.22 12.21 -14.88
C ALA A 186 10.78 11.77 -15.19
N GLY A 187 9.83 12.70 -15.14
CA GLY A 187 8.42 12.43 -15.39
C GLY A 187 8.21 11.81 -16.77
N GLY A 188 7.64 10.60 -16.80
CA GLY A 188 7.06 10.00 -18.01
C GLY A 188 5.54 10.20 -18.03
N ALA A 189 4.93 10.09 -19.22
CA ALA A 189 3.48 10.09 -19.32
C ALA A 189 2.90 8.72 -18.92
N ILE A 190 1.76 8.75 -18.24
CA ILE A 190 1.04 7.54 -17.82
C ILE A 190 0.27 7.03 -19.04
N HIS A 191 0.82 6.04 -19.75
CA HIS A 191 0.28 5.61 -21.04
C HIS A 191 -0.76 4.47 -20.96
N HIS A 192 -0.76 3.66 -19.89
CA HIS A 192 -1.62 2.48 -19.79
C HIS A 192 -2.17 2.28 -18.36
N PRO A 193 -3.40 2.74 -18.06
CA PRO A 193 -4.04 2.55 -16.76
C PRO A 193 -4.62 1.12 -16.56
N TRP A 194 -4.78 0.35 -17.63
CA TRP A 194 -5.49 -0.94 -17.61
C TRP A 194 -4.84 -2.03 -16.74
N PRO A 195 -3.50 -2.23 -16.73
CA PRO A 195 -2.87 -3.20 -15.83
C PRO A 195 -3.15 -2.93 -14.34
N TRP A 196 -3.43 -1.66 -13.99
CA TRP A 196 -3.70 -1.23 -12.61
C TRP A 196 -5.09 -1.66 -12.13
N LEU A 197 -6.04 -1.93 -13.04
CA LEU A 197 -7.33 -2.51 -12.66
C LEU A 197 -7.19 -3.91 -12.07
N GLY A 198 -6.16 -4.67 -12.51
CA GLY A 198 -5.87 -6.00 -11.97
C GLY A 198 -5.32 -5.97 -10.54
N LEU A 199 -4.76 -4.84 -10.09
CA LEU A 199 -4.16 -4.75 -8.75
C LEU A 199 -5.19 -4.84 -7.63
N GLY A 200 -6.39 -4.30 -7.80
CA GLY A 200 -7.45 -4.40 -6.79
C GLY A 200 -7.80 -5.86 -6.48
N PRO A 201 -8.24 -6.64 -7.48
CA PRO A 201 -8.49 -8.08 -7.32
C PRO A 201 -7.25 -8.87 -6.86
N PHE A 202 -6.06 -8.52 -7.36
CA PHE A 202 -4.81 -9.16 -6.94
C PHE A 202 -4.53 -8.93 -5.45
N PHE A 203 -4.56 -7.68 -4.97
CA PHE A 203 -4.33 -7.38 -3.55
C PHE A 203 -5.43 -7.95 -2.66
N PHE A 204 -6.67 -7.96 -3.13
CA PHE A 204 -7.77 -8.61 -2.42
C PHE A 204 -7.51 -10.12 -2.22
N MET A 205 -7.14 -10.83 -3.29
CA MET A 205 -6.75 -12.25 -3.20
C MET A 205 -5.50 -12.43 -2.33
N TYR A 206 -4.52 -11.55 -2.48
CA TYR A 206 -3.31 -11.55 -1.68
C TYR A 206 -3.62 -11.48 -0.17
N PHE A 207 -4.48 -10.56 0.26
CA PHE A 207 -4.82 -10.44 1.67
C PHE A 207 -5.74 -11.53 2.19
N LEU A 208 -6.74 -11.94 1.42
CA LEU A 208 -7.70 -12.93 1.90
C LEU A 208 -7.16 -14.35 1.86
N VAL A 209 -6.32 -14.65 0.86
CA VAL A 209 -5.89 -16.01 0.56
C VAL A 209 -4.47 -16.25 1.01
N TRP A 210 -3.51 -15.43 0.54
CA TRP A 210 -2.09 -15.73 0.66
C TRP A 210 -1.42 -15.17 1.93
N GLN A 211 -1.86 -14.00 2.40
CA GLN A 211 -1.34 -13.35 3.62
C GLN A 211 -2.30 -13.44 4.81
N ASN A 212 -3.33 -14.28 4.72
CA ASN A 212 -4.25 -14.52 5.83
C ASN A 212 -3.67 -15.63 6.72
N ASP A 213 -2.93 -15.21 7.74
CA ASP A 213 -2.33 -16.10 8.74
C ASP A 213 -3.38 -16.89 9.52
N GLY A 214 -4.50 -16.26 9.90
CA GLY A 214 -5.62 -16.94 10.57
C GLY A 214 -6.22 -18.06 9.72
N ARG A 215 -6.39 -17.83 8.42
CA ARG A 215 -6.85 -18.85 7.47
C ARG A 215 -5.84 -19.99 7.33
N LEU A 216 -4.56 -19.66 7.17
CA LEU A 216 -3.51 -20.69 7.03
C LEU A 216 -3.37 -21.53 8.30
N ASN A 217 -3.40 -20.89 9.47
CA ASN A 217 -3.43 -21.57 10.78
C ASN A 217 -4.63 -22.52 10.87
N THR A 218 -5.84 -22.05 10.54
CA THR A 218 -7.06 -22.87 10.58
C THR A 218 -7.01 -24.07 9.64
N LEU A 219 -6.50 -23.90 8.41
CA LEU A 219 -6.45 -24.97 7.41
C LEU A 219 -5.33 -25.99 7.67
N SER A 220 -4.20 -25.55 8.23
CA SER A 220 -3.03 -26.41 8.49
C SER A 220 -3.04 -27.06 9.87
N GLY A 221 -3.78 -26.48 10.83
CA GLY A 221 -3.70 -26.83 12.25
C GLY A 221 -2.39 -26.38 12.91
N TRP A 222 -1.57 -25.57 12.25
CA TRP A 222 -0.30 -25.11 12.79
C TRP A 222 -0.46 -24.01 13.83
N ALA A 223 0.42 -24.00 14.83
CA ALA A 223 0.51 -22.88 15.75
C ALA A 223 0.83 -21.56 15.00
N ALA A 224 0.32 -20.43 15.51
CA ALA A 224 0.49 -19.13 14.87
C ALA A 224 1.97 -18.75 14.58
N PRO A 225 2.94 -18.99 15.49
CA PRO A 225 4.35 -18.69 15.20
C PRO A 225 4.93 -19.48 14.03
N VAL A 226 4.48 -20.74 13.85
CA VAL A 226 4.92 -21.60 12.73
C VAL A 226 4.36 -21.08 11.41
N THR A 227 3.08 -20.69 11.41
CA THR A 227 2.42 -20.08 10.24
C THR A 227 3.12 -18.78 9.81
N PHE A 228 3.42 -17.91 10.78
CA PHE A 228 4.18 -16.68 10.54
C PHE A 228 5.58 -16.95 9.98
N LEU A 229 6.32 -17.88 10.57
CA LEU A 229 7.66 -18.25 10.11
C LEU A 229 7.61 -18.79 8.67
N TRP A 230 6.63 -19.64 8.37
CA TRP A 230 6.43 -20.18 7.03
C TRP A 230 6.18 -19.09 6.00
N LEU A 231 5.24 -18.17 6.26
CA LEU A 231 4.95 -17.05 5.36
C LEU A 231 6.18 -16.16 5.15
N THR A 232 6.95 -15.91 6.21
CA THR A 232 8.17 -15.11 6.14
C THR A 232 9.23 -15.79 5.27
N ILE A 233 9.46 -17.10 5.46
CA ILE A 233 10.41 -17.87 4.64
C ILE A 233 9.98 -17.86 3.17
N MET A 234 8.70 -18.10 2.87
CA MET A 234 8.20 -18.10 1.49
C MET A 234 8.37 -16.73 0.81
N MET A 235 8.15 -15.63 1.55
CA MET A 235 8.40 -14.28 1.03
C MET A 235 9.89 -14.03 0.78
N LEU A 236 10.77 -14.47 1.68
CA LEU A 236 12.22 -14.36 1.51
C LEU A 236 12.72 -15.17 0.32
N LEU A 237 12.19 -16.39 0.13
CA LEU A 237 12.51 -17.23 -1.02
C LEU A 237 12.01 -16.60 -2.33
N GLY A 238 10.86 -15.93 -2.33
CA GLY A 238 10.36 -15.20 -3.49
C GLY A 238 11.16 -13.94 -3.85
N LEU A 239 12.00 -13.45 -2.93
CA LEU A 239 12.89 -12.30 -3.13
C LEU A 239 14.30 -12.70 -3.59
N ALA A 240 14.69 -13.97 -3.44
CA ALA A 240 16.00 -14.52 -3.78
C ALA A 240 16.08 -14.98 -5.24
#